data_AF-A0A850N6P8-F1
#
_entry.id   AF-A0A850N6P8-F1
#
_cell.length_a   1.000
_cell.length_b   1.000
_cell.length_c   1.000
_cell.angle_alpha   90.00
_cell.angle_beta   90.00
_cell.angle_gamma   90.00
#
_symmetry.space_group_name_H-M   'P 1'
#
loop_
_entity.id
_entity.type
_entity.pdbx_description
1 polymer ?
#
loop_
_entity_poly.entity_id
_entity_poly.type
_entity_poly.pdbx_seq_one_letter_code
_entity_poly.pdbx_strand_id
1 'polypeptide(L)'
;MENIQWNKIGNDVSDEQWFDEINKILEKIDFVTPTDEAVHNSDHERGYFHDHLVTLKELTSRILSSTEAINRPQWSLAIKKIIDLTPSGKDLLLDSGFPEEDLEYIDEDEVLHESGIMDGVCDFHQYTADFCYQSFMNPEVSKRTDFTETLLYVINQDLEGIGSGLSNDDLIKLLKMEHVKNHKDFELIKKRLESCSYLIFLEM
;
A
#
# COMPACT_ATOMS: atom_id res chain seq x y z
N MET A 1 -3.06 0.06 -21.28
CA MET A 1 -1.78 -0.58 -20.89
C MET A 1 -1.45 -1.77 -21.78
N GLU A 2 -0.16 -2.10 -21.98
CA GLU A 2 0.28 -3.33 -22.67
C GLU A 2 -0.22 -4.60 -21.96
N ASN A 3 -0.44 -5.68 -22.72
CA ASN A 3 -0.83 -6.98 -22.17
C ASN A 3 0.25 -7.54 -21.22
N ILE A 4 -0.06 -7.55 -19.92
CA ILE A 4 0.78 -8.20 -18.91
C ILE A 4 0.74 -9.71 -19.15
N GLN A 5 1.91 -10.32 -19.28
CA GLN A 5 2.05 -11.76 -19.46
C GLN A 5 2.04 -12.45 -18.09
N TRP A 6 0.85 -12.57 -17.48
CA TRP A 6 0.64 -13.15 -16.15
C TRP A 6 1.23 -14.57 -15.99
N ASN A 7 1.32 -15.33 -17.08
CA ASN A 7 1.95 -16.65 -17.10
C ASN A 7 3.46 -16.64 -16.81
N LYS A 8 4.13 -15.48 -16.87
CA LYS A 8 5.55 -15.32 -16.53
C LYS A 8 5.81 -15.07 -15.04
N ILE A 9 4.77 -14.95 -14.22
CA ILE A 9 4.87 -14.63 -12.77
C ILE A 9 4.34 -15.81 -11.93
N GLY A 10 4.33 -17.00 -12.52
CA GLY A 10 3.77 -18.22 -11.92
C GLY A 10 4.71 -18.93 -10.93
N ASN A 11 4.31 -20.15 -10.56
CA ASN A 11 5.05 -20.95 -9.58
C ASN A 11 6.38 -21.50 -10.12
N ASP A 12 6.52 -21.60 -11.44
CA ASP A 12 7.67 -22.26 -12.08
C ASP A 12 8.87 -21.31 -12.32
N VAL A 13 8.74 -20.03 -11.99
CA VAL A 13 9.84 -19.06 -12.12
C VAL A 13 10.67 -18.94 -10.85
N SER A 14 11.97 -18.69 -11.02
CA SER A 14 12.89 -18.43 -9.91
C SER A 14 12.46 -17.20 -9.11
N ASP A 15 12.89 -17.12 -7.85
CA ASP A 15 12.58 -16.02 -6.95
C ASP A 15 13.02 -14.65 -7.48
N GLU A 16 14.20 -14.58 -8.11
CA GLU A 16 14.72 -13.36 -8.75
C GLU A 16 13.83 -12.95 -9.94
N GLN A 17 13.54 -13.89 -10.85
CA GLN A 17 12.68 -13.62 -12.00
C GLN A 17 11.26 -13.22 -11.59
N TRP A 18 10.72 -13.85 -10.53
CA TRP A 18 9.41 -13.53 -10.00
C TRP A 18 9.35 -12.07 -9.55
N PHE A 19 10.35 -11.61 -8.78
CA PHE A 19 10.39 -10.25 -8.28
C PHE A 19 10.69 -9.23 -9.39
N ASP A 20 11.56 -9.56 -10.36
CA ASP A 20 11.84 -8.71 -11.51
C ASP A 20 10.59 -8.45 -12.36
N GLU A 21 9.76 -9.47 -12.61
CA GLU A 21 8.52 -9.29 -13.36
C GLU A 21 7.48 -8.48 -12.58
N ILE A 22 7.41 -8.62 -11.25
CA ILE A 22 6.60 -7.75 -10.40
C ILE A 22 7.10 -6.30 -10.52
N ASN A 23 8.41 -6.08 -10.42
CA ASN A 23 9.00 -4.75 -10.53
C ASN A 23 8.66 -4.08 -11.86
N LYS A 24 8.73 -4.81 -12.97
CA LYS A 24 8.35 -4.31 -14.29
C LYS A 24 6.86 -3.95 -14.40
N ILE A 25 5.98 -4.64 -13.67
CA ILE A 25 4.56 -4.26 -13.61
C ILE A 25 4.41 -2.98 -12.80
N LEU A 26 5.01 -2.94 -11.61
CA LEU A 26 4.91 -1.81 -10.70
C LEU A 26 5.55 -0.54 -11.27
N GLU A 27 6.62 -0.64 -12.06
CA GLU A 27 7.22 0.50 -12.79
C GLU A 27 6.33 1.10 -13.88
N LYS A 28 5.30 0.38 -14.33
CA LYS A 28 4.31 0.91 -15.29
C LYS A 28 3.16 1.64 -14.60
N ILE A 29 3.15 1.63 -13.27
CA ILE A 29 2.18 2.32 -12.45
C ILE A 29 2.84 3.63 -12.04
N ASP A 30 2.39 4.73 -12.64
CA ASP A 30 2.96 6.06 -12.41
C ASP A 30 1.90 6.99 -11.81
N PHE A 31 2.18 7.50 -10.62
CA PHE A 31 1.34 8.44 -9.89
C PHE A 31 2.02 9.78 -9.63
N VAL A 32 3.31 9.93 -9.95
CA VAL A 32 4.12 11.07 -9.50
C VAL A 32 4.01 12.25 -10.46
N THR A 33 3.28 12.13 -11.56
CA THR A 33 2.88 13.29 -12.33
C THR A 33 1.54 13.02 -12.99
N PRO A 34 0.43 13.57 -12.47
CA PRO A 34 -0.75 13.70 -13.29
C PRO A 34 -0.35 14.59 -14.46
N THR A 35 -0.01 13.97 -15.58
CA THR A 35 0.15 14.70 -16.84
C THR A 35 -1.15 15.46 -17.08
N ASP A 36 -1.10 16.60 -17.80
CA ASP A 36 -2.33 17.32 -18.18
C ASP A 36 -3.38 16.38 -18.81
N GLU A 37 -2.91 15.30 -19.46
CA GLU A 37 -3.71 14.21 -19.99
C GLU A 37 -4.38 13.32 -18.91
N ALA A 38 -3.73 13.04 -17.78
CA ALA A 38 -4.31 12.30 -16.67
C ALA A 38 -5.44 13.08 -15.98
N VAL A 39 -5.24 14.39 -15.79
CA VAL A 39 -6.25 15.31 -15.22
C VAL A 39 -7.42 15.51 -16.18
N HIS A 40 -7.16 15.62 -17.48
CA HIS A 40 -8.24 15.78 -18.47
C HIS A 40 -9.08 14.51 -18.68
N ASN A 41 -8.49 13.34 -18.41
CA ASN A 41 -9.16 12.04 -18.57
C ASN A 41 -9.80 11.49 -17.29
N SER A 42 -9.54 12.07 -16.10
CA SER A 42 -10.22 11.66 -14.86
C SER A 42 -11.73 11.98 -14.89
N ASP A 43 -12.12 13.03 -15.60
CA ASP A 43 -13.51 13.50 -15.77
C ASP A 43 -14.37 12.62 -16.71
N HIS A 44 -13.83 11.57 -17.33
CA HIS A 44 -14.51 10.79 -18.37
C HIS A 44 -14.61 9.29 -18.07
N GLU A 45 -15.50 8.89 -17.14
CA GLU A 45 -16.04 7.54 -16.86
C GLU A 45 -15.05 6.35 -16.65
N ARG A 46 -13.77 6.50 -16.99
CA ARG A 46 -12.64 5.59 -16.81
C ARG A 46 -11.40 6.45 -16.55
N GLY A 47 -11.31 7.00 -15.35
CA GLY A 47 -10.20 7.89 -15.00
C GLY A 47 -8.84 7.21 -15.14
N TYR A 48 -7.79 8.02 -15.33
CA TYR A 48 -6.38 7.60 -15.44
C TYR A 48 -5.97 6.54 -14.39
N PHE A 49 -6.44 6.72 -13.16
CA PHE A 49 -6.18 5.84 -12.02
C PHE A 49 -6.86 4.45 -12.14
N HIS A 50 -7.94 4.32 -12.92
CA HIS A 50 -8.73 3.08 -13.01
C HIS A 50 -7.93 1.90 -13.56
N ASP A 51 -7.23 2.08 -14.69
CA ASP A 51 -6.46 1.00 -15.32
C ASP A 51 -5.31 0.54 -14.41
N HIS A 52 -4.67 1.47 -13.71
CA HIS A 52 -3.64 1.18 -12.73
C HIS A 52 -4.20 0.39 -11.53
N LEU A 53 -5.38 0.76 -11.02
CA LEU A 53 -6.07 0.04 -9.93
C LEU A 53 -6.43 -1.38 -10.35
N VAL A 54 -6.95 -1.54 -11.58
CA VAL A 54 -7.28 -2.85 -12.14
C VAL A 54 -6.03 -3.72 -12.21
N THR A 55 -4.89 -3.17 -12.65
CA THR A 55 -3.62 -3.89 -12.70
C THR A 55 -3.15 -4.33 -11.33
N LEU A 56 -3.19 -3.44 -10.33
CA LEU A 56 -2.83 -3.81 -8.97
C LEU A 56 -3.77 -4.91 -8.44
N LYS A 57 -5.08 -4.76 -8.61
CA LYS A 57 -6.08 -5.76 -8.21
C LYS A 57 -5.81 -7.12 -8.84
N GLU A 58 -5.44 -7.18 -10.12
CA GLU A 58 -5.05 -8.43 -10.77
C GLU A 58 -3.74 -8.98 -10.20
N LEU A 59 -2.72 -8.14 -10.01
CA LEU A 59 -1.43 -8.53 -9.47
C LEU A 59 -1.56 -9.12 -8.06
N THR A 60 -2.29 -8.45 -7.18
CA THR A 60 -2.43 -8.93 -5.80
C THR A 60 -3.26 -10.20 -5.74
N SER A 61 -4.44 -10.21 -6.35
CA SER A 61 -5.37 -11.34 -6.28
C SER A 61 -4.85 -12.61 -6.96
N ARG A 62 -4.13 -12.49 -8.09
CA ARG A 62 -3.62 -13.65 -8.84
C ARG A 62 -2.27 -14.13 -8.35
N ILE A 63 -1.43 -13.21 -7.86
CA ILE A 63 -0.02 -13.50 -7.58
C ILE A 63 0.24 -13.36 -6.07
N LEU A 64 0.19 -12.13 -5.54
CA LEU A 64 0.75 -11.82 -4.21
C LEU A 64 -0.03 -12.40 -3.03
N SER A 65 -1.33 -12.64 -3.18
CA SER A 65 -2.18 -13.21 -2.11
C SER A 65 -2.08 -14.74 -1.98
N SER A 66 -1.38 -15.42 -2.90
CA SER A 66 -1.20 -16.87 -2.83
C SER A 66 -0.22 -17.29 -1.73
N THR A 67 -0.44 -18.44 -1.11
CA THR A 67 0.50 -19.00 -0.12
C THR A 67 1.88 -19.24 -0.73
N GLU A 68 1.94 -19.65 -1.99
CA GLU A 68 3.18 -19.82 -2.74
C GLU A 68 3.96 -18.50 -2.83
N ALA A 69 3.31 -17.40 -3.22
CA ALA A 69 3.94 -16.09 -3.23
C ALA A 69 4.35 -15.63 -1.83
N ILE A 70 3.50 -15.82 -0.82
CA ILE A 70 3.79 -15.49 0.58
C ILE A 70 5.02 -16.25 1.09
N ASN A 71 5.37 -17.40 0.54
CA ASN A 71 6.57 -18.14 0.94
C ASN A 71 7.84 -17.70 0.19
N ARG A 72 7.73 -16.85 -0.83
CA ARG A 72 8.91 -16.34 -1.56
C ARG A 72 9.66 -15.30 -0.72
N PRO A 73 11.00 -15.34 -0.64
CA PRO A 73 11.76 -14.39 0.17
C PRO A 73 11.44 -12.91 -0.11
N GLN A 74 11.23 -12.55 -1.37
CA GLN A 74 11.02 -11.17 -1.82
C GLN A 74 9.58 -10.67 -1.63
N TRP A 75 8.65 -11.47 -1.11
CA TRP A 75 7.25 -11.08 -0.95
C TRP A 75 7.09 -9.77 -0.19
N SER A 76 7.79 -9.61 0.93
CA SER A 76 7.74 -8.37 1.72
C SER A 76 8.29 -7.15 0.99
N LEU A 77 9.26 -7.33 0.08
CA LEU A 77 9.74 -6.24 -0.78
C LEU A 77 8.66 -5.81 -1.78
N ALA A 78 7.88 -6.76 -2.31
CA ALA A 78 6.76 -6.44 -3.19
C ALA A 78 5.64 -5.69 -2.45
N ILE A 79 5.33 -6.08 -1.20
CA ILE A 79 4.37 -5.35 -0.36
C ILE A 79 4.83 -3.91 -0.11
N LYS A 80 6.08 -3.72 0.34
CA LYS A 80 6.64 -2.39 0.57
C LYS A 80 6.56 -1.53 -0.70
N LYS A 81 6.97 -2.08 -1.84
CA LYS A 81 6.93 -1.36 -3.12
C LYS A 81 5.52 -0.96 -3.56
N ILE A 82 4.49 -1.74 -3.25
CA ILE A 82 3.09 -1.35 -3.50
C ILE A 82 2.66 -0.20 -2.59
N ILE A 83 3.09 -0.19 -1.33
CA ILE A 83 2.80 0.89 -0.39
C ILE A 83 3.50 2.18 -0.84
N ASP A 84 4.77 2.07 -1.28
CA ASP A 84 5.57 3.20 -1.77
C ASP A 84 5.01 3.82 -3.07
N LEU A 85 4.18 3.07 -3.81
CA LEU A 85 3.46 3.60 -4.96
C LEU A 85 2.25 4.44 -4.55
N THR A 86 1.69 4.25 -3.36
CA THR A 86 0.54 5.04 -2.93
C THR A 86 1.01 6.48 -2.68
N PRO A 87 0.54 7.48 -3.45
CA PRO A 87 1.03 8.85 -3.33
C PRO A 87 0.63 9.46 -1.99
N SER A 88 1.52 10.19 -1.32
CA SER A 88 1.15 11.00 -0.17
C SER A 88 0.53 12.31 -0.64
N GLY A 89 -0.46 12.84 0.08
CA GLY A 89 -1.02 14.14 -0.31
C GLY A 89 -0.02 15.28 -0.12
N LYS A 90 0.92 15.16 0.84
CA LYS A 90 2.10 16.02 0.95
C LYS A 90 2.92 16.06 -0.35
N ASP A 91 3.28 14.89 -0.90
CA ASP A 91 4.07 14.79 -2.14
C ASP A 91 3.29 15.35 -3.32
N LEU A 92 1.99 15.07 -3.39
CA LEU A 92 1.12 15.63 -4.44
C LEU A 92 1.07 17.16 -4.40
N LEU A 93 1.04 17.77 -3.21
CA LEU A 93 1.08 19.23 -3.06
C LEU A 93 2.45 19.80 -3.46
N LEU A 94 3.54 19.17 -3.04
CA LEU A 94 4.90 19.56 -3.47
C LEU A 94 5.06 19.51 -4.99
N ASP A 95 4.61 18.43 -5.61
CA ASP A 95 4.66 18.24 -7.06
C ASP A 95 3.72 19.21 -7.81
N SER A 96 2.63 19.63 -7.17
CA SER A 96 1.74 20.69 -7.66
C SER A 96 2.35 22.10 -7.55
N GLY A 97 3.56 22.22 -7.00
CA GLY A 97 4.34 23.46 -6.94
C GLY A 97 4.15 24.26 -5.66
N PHE A 98 3.50 23.69 -4.63
CA PHE A 98 3.46 24.30 -3.31
C PHE A 98 4.81 24.09 -2.61
N PRO A 99 5.43 25.15 -2.04
CA PRO A 99 6.67 24.99 -1.31
C PRO A 99 6.42 24.28 0.03
N GLU A 100 7.41 23.53 0.53
CA GLU A 100 7.30 22.77 1.78
C GLU A 100 6.91 23.63 2.99
N GLU A 101 7.34 24.90 2.99
CA GLU A 101 7.06 25.89 4.03
C GLU A 101 5.57 26.27 4.13
N ASP A 102 4.83 26.14 3.02
CA ASP A 102 3.41 26.52 2.95
C ASP A 102 2.46 25.35 3.25
N LEU A 103 2.96 24.11 3.23
CA LEU A 103 2.14 22.90 3.42
C LEU A 103 1.41 22.84 4.76
N GLU A 104 2.01 23.37 5.84
CA GLU A 104 1.38 23.41 7.16
C GLU A 104 0.13 24.32 7.22
N TYR A 105 -0.05 25.19 6.23
CA TYR A 105 -1.13 26.18 6.17
C TYR A 105 -2.17 25.87 5.07
N ILE A 106 -1.93 24.83 4.29
CA ILE A 106 -2.81 24.42 3.19
C ILE A 106 -3.85 23.45 3.73
N ASP A 107 -5.11 23.69 3.37
CA ASP A 107 -6.16 22.68 3.47
C ASP A 107 -5.93 21.68 2.32
N GLU A 108 -5.18 20.63 2.61
CA GLU A 108 -4.78 19.59 1.66
C GLU A 108 -5.99 18.98 0.95
N ASP A 109 -7.06 18.71 1.71
CA ASP A 109 -8.29 18.13 1.18
C ASP A 109 -8.94 19.07 0.17
N GLU A 110 -9.06 20.37 0.47
CA GLU A 110 -9.66 21.36 -0.44
C GLU A 110 -8.88 21.46 -1.77
N VAL A 111 -7.54 21.59 -1.69
CA VAL A 111 -6.68 21.75 -2.88
C VAL A 111 -6.67 20.49 -3.75
N LEU A 112 -6.58 19.30 -3.13
CA LEU A 112 -6.57 18.05 -3.87
C LEU A 112 -7.95 17.76 -4.47
N HIS A 113 -9.06 18.09 -3.80
CA HIS A 113 -10.41 17.96 -4.35
C HIS A 113 -10.64 18.86 -5.57
N GLU A 114 -10.21 20.12 -5.53
CA GLU A 114 -10.36 21.05 -6.66
C GLU A 114 -9.59 20.60 -7.91
N SER A 115 -8.51 19.83 -7.73
CA SER A 115 -7.70 19.30 -8.84
C SER A 115 -8.31 18.10 -9.59
N GLY A 116 -9.37 17.48 -9.05
CA GLY A 116 -9.99 16.28 -9.62
C GLY A 116 -9.13 15.00 -9.54
N ILE A 117 -7.98 15.06 -8.86
CA ILE A 117 -7.05 13.93 -8.65
C ILE A 117 -7.43 13.11 -7.41
N MET A 118 -8.17 13.71 -6.47
CA MET A 118 -8.42 13.14 -5.14
C MET A 118 -9.19 11.81 -5.19
N ASP A 119 -10.18 11.64 -6.05
CA ASP A 119 -10.97 10.40 -6.13
C ASP A 119 -10.09 9.19 -6.49
N GLY A 120 -9.18 9.36 -7.46
CA GLY A 120 -8.24 8.32 -7.86
C GLY A 120 -7.23 7.99 -6.77
N VAL A 121 -6.69 9.01 -6.10
CA VAL A 121 -5.77 8.86 -4.97
C VAL A 121 -6.47 8.14 -3.80
N CYS A 122 -7.69 8.54 -3.45
CA CYS A 122 -8.49 7.90 -2.41
C CYS A 122 -8.76 6.42 -2.72
N ASP A 123 -9.12 6.09 -3.97
CA ASP A 123 -9.34 4.71 -4.38
C ASP A 123 -8.06 3.86 -4.26
N PHE A 124 -6.89 4.42 -4.57
CA PHE A 124 -5.60 3.75 -4.37
C PHE A 124 -5.26 3.55 -2.92
N HIS A 125 -5.47 4.58 -2.11
CA HIS A 125 -5.25 4.51 -0.68
C HIS A 125 -6.10 3.42 -0.04
N GLN A 126 -7.40 3.45 -0.33
CA GLN A 126 -8.33 2.45 0.18
C GLN A 126 -7.93 1.04 -0.27
N TYR A 127 -7.59 0.87 -1.55
CA TYR A 127 -7.19 -0.42 -2.08
C TYR A 127 -5.91 -0.96 -1.42
N THR A 128 -4.87 -0.15 -1.29
CA THR A 128 -3.59 -0.59 -0.72
C THR A 128 -3.72 -0.88 0.77
N ALA A 129 -4.51 -0.09 1.51
CA ALA A 129 -4.87 -0.39 2.90
C ALA A 129 -5.61 -1.73 3.03
N ASP A 130 -6.65 -1.95 2.22
CA ASP A 130 -7.43 -3.20 2.19
C ASP A 130 -6.54 -4.40 1.85
N PHE A 131 -5.66 -4.26 0.85
CA PHE A 131 -4.75 -5.31 0.44
C PHE A 131 -3.73 -5.66 1.55
N CYS A 132 -3.15 -4.65 2.20
CA CYS A 132 -2.25 -4.87 3.33
C CYS A 132 -2.97 -5.59 4.47
N TYR A 133 -4.17 -5.12 4.83
CA TYR A 133 -4.96 -5.73 5.89
C TYR A 133 -5.24 -7.21 5.60
N GLN A 134 -5.79 -7.50 4.42
CA GLN A 134 -6.10 -8.85 3.98
C GLN A 134 -4.86 -9.75 3.92
N SER A 135 -3.71 -9.20 3.51
CA SER A 135 -2.45 -9.93 3.50
C SER A 135 -2.02 -10.35 4.91
N PHE A 136 -2.02 -9.43 5.88
CA PHE A 136 -1.64 -9.75 7.26
C PHE A 136 -2.68 -10.58 8.02
N MET A 137 -3.93 -10.63 7.56
CA MET A 137 -4.92 -11.60 8.05
C MET A 137 -4.55 -13.05 7.72
N ASN A 138 -3.70 -13.30 6.71
CA ASN A 138 -3.28 -14.65 6.35
C ASN A 138 -2.26 -15.20 7.38
N PRO A 139 -2.54 -16.32 8.06
CA PRO A 139 -1.64 -16.88 9.07
C PRO A 139 -0.26 -17.24 8.53
N GLU A 140 -0.12 -17.58 7.25
CA GLU A 140 1.18 -17.89 6.64
C GLU A 140 2.13 -16.69 6.64
N VAL A 141 1.60 -15.46 6.54
CA VAL A 141 2.40 -14.22 6.57
C VAL A 141 3.07 -14.05 7.94
N SER A 142 2.40 -14.41 9.03
CA SER A 142 3.00 -14.35 10.38
C SER A 142 4.11 -15.37 10.62
N LYS A 143 4.27 -16.39 9.77
CA LYS A 143 5.36 -17.36 9.89
C LYS A 143 6.65 -16.87 9.24
N ARG A 144 6.59 -15.80 8.45
CA ARG A 144 7.76 -15.26 7.74
C ARG A 144 8.74 -14.62 8.71
N THR A 145 10.03 -14.68 8.38
CA THR A 145 11.10 -14.09 9.18
C THR A 145 11.08 -12.57 9.20
N ASP A 146 10.54 -11.95 8.16
CA ASP A 146 10.42 -10.51 7.97
C ASP A 146 9.02 -9.96 8.29
N PHE A 147 8.14 -10.77 8.89
CA PHE A 147 6.77 -10.38 9.25
C PHE A 147 6.72 -9.07 10.04
N THR A 148 7.45 -9.00 11.14
CA THR A 148 7.44 -7.84 12.05
C THR A 148 8.00 -6.60 11.36
N GLU A 149 9.08 -6.73 10.61
CA GLU A 149 9.65 -5.61 9.86
C GLU A 149 8.65 -5.06 8.83
N THR A 150 7.99 -5.96 8.10
CA THR A 150 7.02 -5.59 7.06
C THR A 150 5.78 -4.95 7.67
N LEU A 151 5.24 -5.52 8.75
CA LEU A 151 4.07 -4.95 9.43
C LEU A 151 4.37 -3.57 10.03
N LEU A 152 5.53 -3.40 10.66
CA LEU A 152 5.94 -2.10 11.20
C LEU A 152 6.17 -1.07 10.09
N TYR A 153 6.63 -1.49 8.91
CA TYR A 153 6.72 -0.62 7.75
C TYR A 153 5.35 -0.06 7.37
N VAL A 154 4.36 -0.94 7.18
CA VAL A 154 2.99 -0.54 6.81
C VAL A 154 2.37 0.39 7.85
N ILE A 155 2.61 0.14 9.14
CA ILE A 155 2.15 0.99 10.24
C ILE A 155 2.81 2.37 10.20
N ASN A 156 4.11 2.45 9.93
CA ASN A 156 4.82 3.73 9.94
C ASN A 156 4.45 4.61 8.74
N GLN A 157 4.10 4.02 7.60
CA GLN A 157 3.66 4.77 6.42
C GLN A 157 2.38 5.57 6.71
N ASP A 158 1.42 4.97 7.42
CA ASP A 158 0.22 5.68 7.93
C ASP A 158 0.58 6.92 8.76
N LEU A 159 1.53 6.75 9.69
CA LEU A 159 1.92 7.77 10.66
C LEU A 159 2.63 8.96 10.03
N GLU A 160 3.39 8.70 8.98
CA GLU A 160 4.15 9.72 8.26
C GLU A 160 3.26 10.46 7.24
N GLY A 161 1.99 10.06 7.11
CA GLY A 161 1.10 10.54 6.06
C GLY A 161 1.57 10.11 4.66
N ILE A 162 2.45 9.10 4.59
CA ILE A 162 3.07 8.62 3.35
C ILE A 162 2.30 7.38 2.89
N GLY A 163 1.58 7.52 1.79
CA GLY A 163 0.75 6.45 1.23
C GLY A 163 -0.44 6.07 2.12
N SER A 164 -0.89 4.83 2.00
CA SER A 164 -2.02 4.31 2.75
C SER A 164 -1.60 3.17 3.66
N GLY A 165 -1.57 3.45 4.95
CA GLY A 165 -1.37 2.42 5.94
C GLY A 165 -2.68 1.76 6.36
N LEU A 166 -2.61 1.04 7.48
CA LEU A 166 -3.78 0.39 8.06
C LEU A 166 -4.51 1.36 8.98
N SER A 167 -5.83 1.48 8.80
CA SER A 167 -6.67 2.24 9.72
C SER A 167 -6.53 1.73 11.16
N ASN A 168 -6.78 2.59 12.14
CA ASN A 168 -6.75 2.22 13.57
C ASN A 168 -7.63 1.02 13.87
N ASP A 169 -8.82 0.98 13.29
CA ASP A 169 -9.77 -0.11 13.49
C ASP A 169 -9.25 -1.42 12.91
N ASP A 170 -8.62 -1.38 11.74
CA ASP A 170 -8.05 -2.57 11.10
C ASP A 170 -6.77 -3.05 11.80
N LEU A 171 -5.94 -2.13 12.29
CA LEU A 171 -4.82 -2.46 13.18
C LEU A 171 -5.30 -3.14 14.45
N ILE A 172 -6.31 -2.60 15.13
CA ILE A 172 -6.86 -3.20 16.35
C ILE A 172 -7.43 -4.59 16.07
N LYS A 173 -8.15 -4.78 14.95
CA LYS A 173 -8.65 -6.10 14.53
C LYS A 173 -7.50 -7.07 14.28
N LEU A 174 -6.47 -6.64 13.54
CA LEU A 174 -5.30 -7.45 13.19
C LEU A 174 -4.55 -7.92 14.45
N LEU A 175 -4.29 -7.01 15.40
CA LEU A 175 -3.64 -7.32 16.68
C LEU A 175 -4.47 -8.23 17.58
N LYS A 176 -5.78 -8.32 17.35
CA LYS A 176 -6.66 -9.22 18.09
C LYS A 176 -6.62 -10.65 17.54
N MET A 177 -6.09 -10.88 16.34
CA MET A 177 -6.00 -12.20 15.70
C MET A 177 -5.02 -13.13 16.41
N GLU A 178 -5.36 -14.41 16.48
CA GLU A 178 -4.60 -15.41 17.24
C GLU A 178 -3.16 -15.59 16.71
N HIS A 179 -2.98 -15.65 15.39
CA HIS A 179 -1.66 -15.82 14.78
C HIS A 179 -0.74 -14.61 14.98
N VAL A 180 -1.31 -13.40 15.07
CA VAL A 180 -0.55 -12.17 15.36
C VAL A 180 -0.18 -12.10 16.83
N LYS A 181 -1.12 -12.39 17.74
CA LYS A 181 -0.88 -12.43 19.19
C LYS A 181 0.17 -13.46 19.61
N ASN A 182 0.18 -14.60 18.92
CA ASN A 182 1.11 -15.68 19.22
C ASN A 182 2.47 -15.50 18.52
N HIS A 183 2.66 -14.43 17.73
CA HIS A 183 3.94 -14.15 17.09
C HIS A 183 5.00 -13.81 18.14
N LYS A 184 6.22 -14.32 17.95
CA LYS A 184 7.35 -14.15 18.91
C LYS A 184 7.66 -12.68 19.23
N ASP A 185 7.41 -11.78 18.28
CA ASP A 185 7.70 -10.34 18.38
C ASP A 185 6.44 -9.50 18.67
N PHE A 186 5.35 -10.12 19.14
CA PHE A 186 4.08 -9.41 19.40
C PHE A 186 4.25 -8.22 20.35
N GLU A 187 5.01 -8.38 21.44
CA GLU A 187 5.25 -7.29 22.41
C GLU A 187 6.00 -6.10 21.79
N LEU A 188 6.88 -6.36 20.81
CA LEU A 188 7.57 -5.30 20.08
C LEU A 188 6.58 -4.51 19.21
N ILE A 189 5.70 -5.22 18.50
CA ILE A 189 4.64 -4.62 17.66
C ILE A 189 3.71 -3.77 18.53
N LYS A 190 3.25 -4.33 19.66
CA LYS A 190 2.40 -3.64 20.63
C LYS A 190 3.04 -2.36 21.16
N LYS A 191 4.28 -2.44 21.65
CA LYS A 191 5.00 -1.28 22.20
C LYS A 191 5.18 -0.16 21.18
N ARG A 192 5.45 -0.50 19.92
CA ARG A 192 5.57 0.50 18.84
C ARG A 192 4.23 1.23 18.64
N LEU A 193 3.13 0.50 18.61
CA LEU A 193 1.80 1.09 18.46
C LEU A 193 1.37 1.93 19.67
N GLU A 194 1.76 1.56 20.89
CA GLU A 194 1.56 2.37 22.10
C GLU A 194 2.29 3.72 22.00
N SER A 195 3.51 3.73 21.46
CA SER A 195 4.28 4.96 21.26
C SER A 195 3.67 5.90 20.20
N CYS A 196 2.78 5.38 19.37
CA CYS A 196 2.11 6.08 18.28
C CYS A 196 0.68 6.51 18.64
N SER A 197 0.29 6.42 19.92
CA SER A 197 -1.06 6.73 20.44
C SER A 197 -2.21 5.87 19.88
N TYR A 198 -1.93 4.83 19.09
CA TYR A 198 -2.95 3.92 18.54
C TYR A 198 -3.60 3.03 19.61
N LEU A 199 -2.97 2.88 20.78
CA LEU A 199 -3.34 1.87 21.78
C LEU A 199 -3.91 2.41 23.10
N ILE A 200 -4.73 3.46 23.04
CA ILE A 200 -5.65 3.74 24.16
C ILE A 200 -6.74 2.63 24.26
N PHE A 201 -6.90 1.76 23.25
CA PHE A 201 -8.07 0.88 23.10
C PHE A 201 -7.83 -0.64 23.28
N LEU A 202 -6.61 -1.11 23.58
CA LEU A 202 -6.38 -2.56 23.81
C LEU A 202 -6.69 -3.02 25.26
N GLU A 203 -6.93 -2.09 26.19
CA GLU A 203 -7.28 -2.38 27.60
C GLU A 203 -8.78 -2.19 27.93
N MET A 204 -9.63 -1.95 26.92
CA MET A 204 -11.10 -2.02 27.02
C MET A 204 -11.66 -3.27 26.35
#